data_AF-A0AAX3L823-F1
#
_entry.id   AF-A0AAX3L823-F1
#
_cell.length_a   1.000
_cell.length_b   1.000
_cell.length_c   1.000
_cell.angle_alpha   90.00
_cell.angle_beta   90.00
_cell.angle_gamma   90.00
#
_symmetry.space_group_name_H-M   'P 1'
#
loop_
_entity.id
_entity.type
_entity.pdbx_description
1 polymer ?
#
loop_
_entity_poly.entity_id
_entity_poly.type
_entity_poly.pdbx_seq_one_letter_code
_entity_poly.pdbx_strand_id
1 'polypeptide(L)'
;MAGNYEIYYLLGDKEHSIKHWLETDEPTPQTEEVVKAVLETVPHGKAPSIIRLVDLDTDGKPMIYDEFIIQNFSGITFGLIYRQLGYDGWFYLADPQMYGLREGSKITANKLTVVASSRYSFSDKADFPVTATIDWDRLSLRYGNKELYLIPTSI
;
A
#
# COMPACT_ATOMS: atom_id res chain seq x y z
N MET A 1 -10.82 12.85 6.53
CA MET A 1 -11.75 13.67 5.72
C MET A 1 -12.47 12.76 4.76
N ALA A 2 -13.76 13.00 4.51
CA ALA A 2 -14.48 12.37 3.41
C ALA A 2 -13.75 12.59 2.07
N GLY A 3 -13.73 11.58 1.21
CA GLY A 3 -12.89 11.59 0.00
C GLY A 3 -13.26 10.52 -1.02
N ASN A 4 -12.65 10.62 -2.21
CA ASN A 4 -12.79 9.61 -3.25
C ASN A 4 -11.75 8.51 -3.04
N TYR A 5 -12.21 7.25 -3.01
CA TYR A 5 -11.33 6.10 -2.86
C TYR A 5 -11.49 5.14 -4.02
N GLU A 6 -10.40 4.49 -4.42
CA GLU A 6 -10.44 3.24 -5.16
C GLU A 6 -10.30 2.06 -4.20
N ILE A 7 -11.35 1.24 -4.15
CA ILE A 7 -11.44 0.06 -3.29
C ILE A 7 -11.10 -1.16 -4.14
N TYR A 8 -10.03 -1.87 -3.77
CA TYR A 8 -9.61 -3.11 -4.43
C TYR A 8 -10.09 -4.31 -3.63
N TYR A 9 -10.67 -5.30 -4.30
CA TYR A 9 -11.17 -6.52 -3.68
C TYR A 9 -11.00 -7.75 -4.58
N LEU A 10 -10.93 -8.92 -3.96
CA LEU A 10 -10.93 -10.22 -4.63
C LEU A 10 -12.33 -10.81 -4.64
N LEU A 11 -12.72 -11.38 -5.78
CA LEU A 11 -13.92 -12.20 -5.92
C LEU A 11 -13.51 -13.57 -6.48
N GLY A 12 -13.31 -14.54 -5.59
CA GLY A 12 -12.54 -15.74 -5.94
C GLY A 12 -11.08 -15.36 -6.19
N ASP A 13 -10.52 -15.80 -7.33
CA ASP A 13 -9.12 -15.54 -7.70
C ASP A 13 -8.94 -14.31 -8.62
N LYS A 14 -9.97 -13.47 -8.76
CA LYS A 14 -9.93 -12.27 -9.62
C LYS A 14 -9.96 -11.00 -8.79
N GLU A 15 -9.04 -10.09 -9.10
CA GLU A 15 -9.02 -8.73 -8.57
C GLU A 15 -10.01 -7.85 -9.32
N HIS A 16 -10.73 -7.03 -8.56
CA HIS A 16 -11.67 -6.02 -9.02
C HIS A 16 -11.40 -4.70 -8.27
N SER A 17 -11.79 -3.58 -8.88
CA SER A 17 -11.79 -2.28 -8.21
C SER A 17 -13.08 -1.51 -8.46
N ILE A 18 -13.45 -0.68 -7.48
CA ILE A 18 -14.54 0.29 -7.60
C ILE A 18 -14.07 1.65 -7.07
N LYS A 19 -14.46 2.73 -7.74
CA LYS A 19 -14.27 4.08 -7.23
C LYS A 19 -15.52 4.49 -6.46
N HIS A 20 -15.36 4.96 -5.23
CA HIS A 20 -16.46 5.31 -4.35
C HIS A 20 -16.10 6.49 -3.45
N TRP A 21 -17.08 7.36 -3.18
CA TRP A 21 -16.93 8.42 -2.20
C TRP A 21 -17.18 7.85 -0.80
N LEU A 22 -16.27 8.06 0.14
CA LEU A 22 -16.40 7.64 1.53
C LEU A 22 -16.49 8.87 2.42
N GLU A 23 -17.47 8.90 3.32
CA GLU A 23 -17.67 9.96 4.31
C GLU A 23 -16.76 9.80 5.54
N THR A 24 -16.30 8.57 5.80
CA THR A 24 -15.44 8.25 6.94
C THR A 24 -14.06 8.91 6.81
N ASP A 25 -13.56 9.52 7.90
CA ASP A 25 -12.33 10.30 7.86
C ASP A 25 -11.03 9.49 7.65
N GLU A 26 -11.02 8.23 8.11
CA GLU A 26 -9.89 7.29 8.01
C GLU A 26 -10.44 5.88 7.73
N PRO A 27 -10.92 5.61 6.51
CA PRO A 27 -11.52 4.33 6.20
C PRO A 27 -10.46 3.24 6.17
N THR A 28 -10.79 2.10 6.77
CA THR A 28 -10.01 0.86 6.70
C THR A 28 -10.77 -0.17 5.86
N PRO A 29 -10.12 -1.24 5.36
CA PRO A 29 -10.82 -2.32 4.66
C PRO A 29 -11.98 -2.94 5.46
N GLN A 30 -12.01 -2.77 6.79
CA GLN A 30 -13.06 -3.27 7.68
C GLN A 30 -14.14 -2.22 8.01
N THR A 31 -13.98 -0.96 7.58
CA THR A 31 -14.97 0.11 7.80
C THR A 31 -16.30 -0.29 7.15
N GLU A 32 -17.42 -0.11 7.86
CA GLU A 32 -18.75 -0.55 7.41
C GLU A 32 -19.13 0.04 6.05
N GLU A 33 -18.81 1.31 5.82
CA GLU A 33 -19.05 2.00 4.56
C GLU A 33 -18.33 1.35 3.38
N VAL A 34 -17.06 0.98 3.57
CA VAL A 34 -16.23 0.27 2.59
C VAL A 34 -16.82 -1.11 2.28
N VAL A 35 -17.20 -1.85 3.33
CA VAL A 35 -17.79 -3.18 3.17
C VAL A 35 -19.12 -3.10 2.41
N LYS A 36 -19.97 -2.12 2.72
CA LYS A 36 -21.24 -1.89 2.02
C LYS A 36 -21.02 -1.58 0.54
N ALA A 37 -20.12 -0.63 0.24
CA ALA A 37 -19.82 -0.24 -1.14
C ALA A 37 -19.38 -1.45 -1.99
N VAL A 38 -18.56 -2.34 -1.44
CA VAL A 38 -18.15 -3.57 -2.14
C VAL A 38 -19.32 -4.54 -2.28
N LEU A 39 -20.08 -4.82 -1.22
CA LEU A 39 -21.19 -5.78 -1.26
C LEU A 39 -22.31 -5.37 -2.23
N GLU A 40 -22.53 -4.08 -2.47
CA GLU A 40 -23.50 -3.58 -3.45
C GLU A 40 -23.13 -3.92 -4.90
N THR A 41 -21.84 -4.12 -5.19
CA THR A 41 -21.33 -4.44 -6.53
C THR A 41 -21.12 -5.94 -6.76
N VAL A 42 -21.14 -6.73 -5.70
CA VAL A 42 -20.84 -8.16 -5.72
C VAL A 42 -22.13 -8.97 -5.89
N PRO A 43 -22.17 -9.98 -6.78
CA PRO A 43 -23.33 -10.84 -6.92
C PRO A 43 -23.73 -11.54 -5.60
N HIS A 44 -25.04 -11.67 -5.37
CA HIS A 44 -25.56 -12.36 -4.19
C HIS A 44 -24.96 -13.76 -4.01
N GLY A 45 -24.65 -14.11 -2.75
CA GLY A 45 -24.08 -15.40 -2.38
C GLY A 45 -22.58 -15.54 -2.65
N LYS A 46 -21.89 -14.46 -3.03
CA LYS A 46 -20.43 -14.42 -3.13
C LYS A 46 -19.83 -13.60 -1.99
N ALA A 47 -18.70 -14.07 -1.46
CA ALA A 47 -17.95 -13.38 -0.43
C ALA A 47 -16.71 -12.71 -1.05
N PRO A 48 -16.63 -11.37 -1.10
CA PRO A 48 -15.44 -10.66 -1.52
C PRO A 48 -14.42 -10.58 -0.37
N SER A 49 -13.14 -10.47 -0.71
CA SER A 49 -12.08 -10.12 0.23
C SER A 49 -11.52 -8.74 -0.14
N ILE A 50 -11.76 -7.74 0.69
CA ILE A 50 -11.26 -6.38 0.46
C ILE A 50 -9.76 -6.36 0.78
N ILE A 51 -8.95 -5.96 -0.19
CA ILE A 51 -7.49 -6.09 -0.10
C ILE A 51 -6.77 -4.77 0.09
N ARG A 52 -7.34 -3.66 -0.39
CA ARG A 52 -6.68 -2.34 -0.32
C ARG A 52 -7.68 -1.20 -0.53
N LEU A 53 -7.36 -0.06 0.05
CA LEU A 53 -7.96 1.24 -0.22
C LEU A 53 -6.88 2.20 -0.72
N VAL A 54 -7.22 2.98 -1.75
CA VAL A 54 -6.35 4.02 -2.32
C VAL A 54 -7.12 5.32 -2.33
N ASP A 55 -6.68 6.31 -1.56
CA ASP A 55 -7.23 7.67 -1.62
C ASP A 55 -6.89 8.30 -2.98
N LEU A 56 -7.84 9.02 -3.55
CA LEU A 56 -7.76 9.61 -4.88
C LEU A 56 -7.84 11.13 -4.79
N ASP A 57 -6.95 11.79 -5.53
CA ASP A 57 -7.02 13.24 -5.75
C ASP A 57 -8.21 13.60 -6.67
N THR A 58 -8.50 14.88 -6.77
CA THR A 58 -9.54 15.51 -7.59
C THR A 58 -9.48 15.13 -9.08
N ASP A 59 -8.31 14.73 -9.59
CA ASP A 59 -8.13 14.24 -10.96
C ASP A 59 -8.36 12.72 -11.11
N GLY A 60 -8.72 12.04 -10.01
CA GLY A 60 -9.03 10.62 -9.95
C GLY A 60 -7.81 9.70 -9.95
N LYS A 61 -6.60 10.24 -9.75
CA LYS A 61 -5.35 9.49 -9.54
C LYS A 61 -5.07 9.26 -8.05
N PRO A 62 -4.24 8.27 -7.69
CA PRO A 62 -3.82 8.08 -6.31
C PRO A 62 -3.19 9.33 -5.70
N MET A 63 -3.64 9.69 -4.51
CA MET A 63 -3.05 10.76 -3.74
C MET A 63 -1.63 10.37 -3.29
N ILE A 64 -0.67 11.27 -3.49
CA ILE A 64 0.73 11.06 -3.14
C ILE A 64 1.06 11.79 -1.84
N TYR A 65 1.26 11.03 -0.77
CA TYR A 65 1.69 11.51 0.55
C TYR A 65 3.21 11.68 0.60
N ASP A 66 3.77 12.26 1.66
CA ASP A 66 5.23 12.33 1.80
C ASP A 66 5.85 11.02 2.31
N GLU A 67 5.03 10.13 2.88
CA GLU A 67 5.46 8.90 3.55
C GLU A 67 4.48 7.74 3.31
N PHE A 68 5.04 6.55 3.10
CA PHE A 68 4.31 5.30 2.89
C PHE A 68 4.96 4.15 3.63
N ILE A 69 4.18 3.43 4.45
CA ILE A 69 4.62 2.17 5.03
C ILE A 69 4.44 1.07 3.97
N ILE A 70 5.47 0.25 3.79
CA ILE A 70 5.41 -0.92 2.90
C ILE A 70 4.85 -2.09 3.71
N GLN A 71 3.71 -2.65 3.30
CA GLN A 71 3.10 -3.80 3.96
C GLN A 71 2.70 -4.91 2.99
N ASN A 72 2.63 -6.15 3.46
CA ASN A 72 1.93 -7.20 2.71
C ASN A 72 0.44 -7.23 3.08
N PHE A 73 -0.33 -8.09 2.41
CA PHE A 73 -1.76 -8.29 2.70
C PHE A 73 -2.06 -8.68 4.16
N SER A 74 -1.14 -9.35 4.85
CA SER A 74 -1.29 -9.72 6.26
C SER A 74 -0.96 -8.58 7.23
N GLY A 75 -0.63 -7.38 6.75
CA GLY A 75 -0.24 -6.23 7.57
C GLY A 75 1.20 -6.27 8.09
N ILE A 76 2.03 -7.21 7.62
CA ILE A 76 3.45 -7.27 8.00
C ILE A 76 4.18 -6.11 7.31
N THR A 77 4.90 -5.32 8.10
CA THR A 77 5.65 -4.16 7.63
C THR A 77 7.07 -4.54 7.18
N PHE A 78 7.44 -4.08 5.97
CA PHE A 78 8.73 -4.32 5.31
C PHE A 78 9.62 -3.07 5.23
N GLY A 79 9.11 -1.91 5.62
CA GLY A 79 9.86 -0.67 5.65
C GLY A 79 9.00 0.55 5.40
N LEU A 80 9.67 1.66 5.09
CA LEU A 80 9.10 2.97 4.84
C LEU A 80 9.68 3.52 3.53
N ILE A 81 8.83 4.11 2.69
CA ILE A 81 9.22 4.99 1.60
C ILE A 81 8.87 6.42 2.01
N TYR A 82 9.82 7.35 1.88
CA TYR A 82 9.61 8.73 2.31
C TYR A 82 10.35 9.74 1.44
N ARG A 83 9.91 11.00 1.50
CA ARG A 83 10.65 12.15 0.96
C ARG A 83 11.52 12.77 2.04
N GLN A 84 12.82 12.91 1.76
CA GLN A 84 13.75 13.56 2.69
C GLN A 84 13.77 15.07 2.44
N LEU A 85 13.53 15.87 3.48
CA LEU A 85 13.60 17.33 3.39
C LEU A 85 14.96 17.80 2.84
N GLY A 86 14.91 18.65 1.80
CA GLY A 86 16.10 19.19 1.13
C GLY A 86 16.73 18.28 0.07
N TYR A 87 16.15 17.11 -0.20
CA TYR A 87 16.60 16.20 -1.26
C TYR A 87 15.48 15.94 -2.26
N ASP A 88 15.85 15.83 -3.53
CA ASP A 88 14.92 15.43 -4.58
C ASP A 88 14.87 13.90 -4.72
N GLY A 89 13.64 13.37 -4.70
CA GLY A 89 13.32 11.97 -4.86
C GLY A 89 12.90 11.25 -3.57
N TRP A 90 12.66 9.95 -3.74
CA TRP A 90 12.18 9.05 -2.70
C TRP A 90 13.31 8.25 -2.07
N PHE A 91 13.16 7.91 -0.79
CA PHE A 91 14.10 7.13 -0.03
C PHE A 91 13.40 5.93 0.59
N TYR A 92 14.10 4.80 0.64
CA TYR A 92 13.64 3.58 1.28
C TYR A 92 14.41 3.33 2.57
N LEU A 93 13.68 3.04 3.64
CA LEU A 93 14.22 2.67 4.94
C LEU A 93 13.64 1.32 5.37
N ALA A 94 14.50 0.34 5.61
CA ALA A 94 14.09 -1.02 5.99
C ALA A 94 13.48 -1.11 7.40
N ASP A 95 14.02 -0.36 8.36
CA ASP A 95 13.47 -0.25 9.71
C ASP A 95 12.91 1.15 9.95
N PRO A 96 11.58 1.34 9.92
CA PRO A 96 10.94 2.64 10.15
C PRO A 96 11.34 3.31 11.47
N GLN A 97 11.78 2.55 12.48
CA GLN A 97 12.23 3.12 13.77
C GLN A 97 13.54 3.91 13.65
N MET A 98 14.32 3.69 12.59
CA MET A 98 15.57 4.39 12.32
C MET A 98 15.35 5.71 11.56
N TYR A 99 14.10 6.15 11.38
CA TYR A 99 13.75 7.33 10.59
C TYR A 99 14.49 8.60 11.04
N GLY A 100 14.67 8.78 12.35
CA GLY A 100 15.42 9.91 12.91
C GLY A 100 16.90 9.96 12.53
N LEU A 101 17.49 8.83 12.11
CA LEU A 101 18.89 8.75 11.66
C LEU A 101 19.06 9.08 10.18
N ARG A 102 17.97 9.12 9.40
CA ARG A 102 17.94 9.44 7.96
C ARG A 102 18.89 8.57 7.10
N GLU A 103 19.13 7.33 7.49
CA GLU A 103 19.98 6.37 6.77
C GLU A 103 19.24 5.66 5.61
N GLY A 104 18.28 6.35 4.98
CA GLY A 104 17.52 5.80 3.86
C GLY A 104 18.37 5.61 2.61
N SER A 105 18.07 4.58 1.83
CA SER A 105 18.65 4.39 0.50
C SER A 105 17.84 5.13 -0.56
N LYS A 106 18.49 5.94 -1.39
CA LYS A 106 17.80 6.68 -2.47
C LYS A 106 17.21 5.70 -3.48
N ILE A 107 15.93 5.87 -3.78
CA ILE A 107 15.22 5.11 -4.80
C ILE A 107 15.54 5.71 -6.17
N THR A 108 15.91 4.86 -7.11
CA THR A 108 16.23 5.28 -8.49
C THR A 108 15.43 4.44 -9.47
N ALA A 109 14.96 5.08 -10.56
CA ALA A 109 14.16 4.43 -11.60
C ALA A 109 12.94 3.64 -11.07
N ASN A 110 12.29 4.14 -10.01
CA ASN A 110 11.18 3.47 -9.32
C ASN A 110 11.51 2.04 -8.85
N LYS A 111 12.78 1.76 -8.53
CA LYS A 111 13.20 0.44 -8.03
C LYS A 111 13.90 0.57 -6.69
N LEU A 112 13.66 -0.42 -5.83
CA LEU A 112 14.30 -0.54 -4.53
C LEU A 112 14.51 -2.00 -4.16
N THR A 113 15.50 -2.27 -3.33
CA THR A 113 15.75 -3.61 -2.81
C THR A 113 15.07 -3.74 -1.45
N VAL A 114 13.93 -4.43 -1.41
CA VAL A 114 13.21 -4.72 -0.18
C VAL A 114 13.99 -5.81 0.56
N VAL A 115 14.13 -5.65 1.87
CA VAL A 115 14.78 -6.66 2.73
C VAL A 115 13.75 -7.29 3.64
N ALA A 116 14.02 -8.53 4.04
CA ALA A 116 13.24 -9.23 5.04
C ALA A 116 13.27 -8.43 6.36
N SER A 117 12.09 -8.11 6.91
CA SER A 117 12.02 -7.57 8.26
C SER A 117 12.60 -8.59 9.25
N SER A 118 13.68 -8.23 9.94
CA SER A 118 14.36 -9.13 10.88
C SER A 118 13.50 -9.49 12.10
N ARG A 119 12.42 -8.74 12.34
CA ARG A 119 11.53 -8.85 13.50
C ARG A 119 10.44 -9.92 13.35
N TYR A 120 10.22 -10.43 12.13
CA TYR A 120 9.17 -11.41 11.86
C TYR A 120 9.74 -12.70 11.29
N SER A 121 9.14 -13.83 11.66
CA SER A 121 9.35 -15.11 10.99
C SER A 121 8.27 -15.26 9.94
N PHE A 122 8.66 -15.34 8.67
CA PHE A 122 7.74 -15.54 7.54
C PHE A 122 8.24 -16.69 6.67
N SER A 123 7.30 -17.46 6.13
CA SER A 123 7.57 -18.58 5.20
C SER A 123 8.39 -18.13 3.99
N ASP A 124 8.20 -16.88 3.58
CA ASP A 124 8.72 -16.31 2.35
C ASP A 124 10.04 -15.57 2.58
N LYS A 125 10.70 -15.77 3.74
CA LYS A 125 11.98 -15.10 4.05
C LYS A 125 13.06 -15.42 3.02
N ALA A 126 12.97 -16.58 2.38
CA ALA A 126 13.86 -16.98 1.28
C ALA A 126 13.76 -16.07 0.05
N ASP A 127 12.66 -15.34 -0.13
CA ASP A 127 12.48 -14.46 -1.28
C ASP A 127 13.22 -13.13 -1.14
N PHE A 128 13.74 -12.81 0.06
CA PHE A 128 14.39 -11.55 0.34
C PHE A 128 15.91 -11.72 0.55
N PRO A 129 16.74 -10.74 0.14
CA PRO A 129 16.36 -9.45 -0.44
C PRO A 129 15.89 -9.55 -1.89
N VAL A 130 14.96 -8.69 -2.29
CA VAL A 130 14.40 -8.67 -3.65
C VAL A 130 14.33 -7.26 -4.20
N THR A 131 14.63 -7.12 -5.50
CA THR A 131 14.38 -5.87 -6.22
C THR A 131 12.91 -5.78 -6.61
N ALA A 132 12.21 -4.81 -6.06
CA ALA A 132 10.83 -4.49 -6.38
C ALA A 132 10.74 -3.21 -7.21
N THR A 133 9.70 -3.11 -8.04
CA THR A 133 9.38 -1.91 -8.83
C THR A 133 8.14 -1.23 -8.24
N ILE A 134 8.22 0.09 -8.04
CA ILE A 134 7.12 0.91 -7.56
C ILE A 134 6.13 1.15 -8.70
N ASP A 135 4.87 0.89 -8.40
CA ASP A 135 3.71 1.22 -9.22
C ASP A 135 2.91 2.32 -8.48
N TRP A 136 3.12 3.57 -8.88
CA TRP A 136 2.49 4.73 -8.24
C TRP A 136 1.00 4.83 -8.55
N ASP A 137 0.55 4.28 -9.66
CA ASP A 137 -0.87 4.25 -10.04
C ASP A 137 -1.66 3.25 -9.19
N ARG A 138 -0.97 2.25 -8.63
CA ARG A 138 -1.54 1.29 -7.67
C ARG A 138 -1.14 1.55 -6.23
N LEU A 139 -0.17 2.43 -5.96
CA LEU A 139 0.49 2.54 -4.65
C LEU A 139 0.95 1.16 -4.15
N SER A 140 1.80 0.49 -4.94
CA SER A 140 2.33 -0.82 -4.60
C SER A 140 3.77 -1.05 -5.09
N LEU A 141 4.40 -2.09 -4.56
CA LEU A 141 5.68 -2.63 -5.01
C LEU A 141 5.45 -4.01 -5.61
N ARG A 142 5.91 -4.23 -6.84
CA ARG A 142 5.81 -5.52 -7.53
C ARG A 142 7.16 -6.21 -7.61
N TYR A 143 7.19 -7.49 -7.26
CA TYR A 143 8.36 -8.36 -7.37
C TYR A 143 7.94 -9.79 -7.71
N GLY A 144 8.45 -10.33 -8.81
CA GLY A 144 7.94 -11.60 -9.35
C GLY A 144 6.42 -11.55 -9.55
N ASN A 145 5.70 -12.50 -8.95
CA ASN A 145 4.23 -12.56 -8.94
C ASN A 145 3.62 -12.06 -7.62
N LYS A 146 4.38 -11.33 -6.80
CA LYS A 146 3.97 -10.83 -5.49
C LYS A 146 3.87 -9.30 -5.51
N GLU A 147 3.02 -8.78 -4.63
CA GLU A 147 2.75 -7.35 -4.47
C GLU A 147 2.83 -6.99 -2.99
N LEU A 148 3.52 -5.89 -2.66
CA LEU A 148 3.42 -5.19 -1.37
C LEU A 148 2.68 -3.89 -1.59
N TYR A 149 1.94 -3.44 -0.59
CA TYR A 149 1.14 -2.23 -0.65
C TYR A 149 1.87 -1.07 0.02
N LEU A 150 1.76 0.11 -0.59
CA LEU A 150 2.20 1.36 -0.02
C LEU A 150 1.01 1.98 0.72
N ILE A 151 1.02 1.86 2.04
CA ILE A 151 -0.03 2.40 2.90
C ILE A 151 0.36 3.82 3.27
N PRO A 152 -0.44 4.84 2.89
CA PRO A 152 -0.22 6.21 3.34
C PRO A 152 -0.04 6.26 4.85
N THR A 153 0.96 6.98 5.31
CA THR A 153 1.08 7.31 6.74
C THR A 153 1.10 8.82 6.88
N SER A 154 0.14 9.32 7.64
CA SER A 154 0.18 10.65 8.23
C SER A 154 0.80 10.49 9.62
N ILE A 155 2.00 11.01 9.82
CA ILE A 155 2.43 11.43 11.16
C ILE A 155 1.95 12.87 11.36
#